data_AF-A0A379XRR9-F1
#
_entry.id   AF-A0A379XRR9-F1
#
_cell.length_a   1.000
_cell.length_b   1.000
_cell.length_c   1.000
_cell.angle_alpha   90.00
_cell.angle_beta   90.00
_cell.angle_gamma   90.00
#
_symmetry.space_group_name_H-M   'P 1'
#
loop_
_entity.id
_entity.type
_entity.pdbx_description
1 polymer ?
#
loop_
_entity_poly.entity_id
_entity_poly.type
_entity_poly.pdbx_seq_one_letter_code
_entity_poly.pdbx_strand_id
1 'polypeptide(L)'
;MSKTNIVHSGYGLRCEKLGKPLDLGWSQDNSAVLHCPGPLPTGWLRDALDQIFIAAPQISAVVLPYAEWREEPQALTLFGQVKSDIIHRTAFWQLPLWLSSSANQASGEMIFDAEREIFFPQRPPRPQGEVYRRYDPRVRKNAEFPRCRSRS
;
A
#
# COMPACT_ATOMS: atom_id res chain seq x y z
N MET A 1 10.00 3.57 7.18
CA MET A 1 8.98 2.69 6.57
C MET A 1 8.52 1.67 7.59
N SER A 2 7.40 1.92 8.25
CA SER A 2 6.94 1.16 9.42
C SER A 2 6.17 -0.10 9.01
N LYS A 3 6.76 -0.99 8.20
CA LYS A 3 6.17 -2.27 7.80
C LYS A 3 5.60 -3.01 9.02
N THR A 4 4.28 -3.06 9.13
CA THR A 4 3.56 -3.86 10.12
C THR A 4 3.54 -5.31 9.61
N ASN A 5 3.55 -6.30 10.50
CA ASN A 5 3.35 -7.70 10.12
C ASN A 5 2.24 -8.25 11.02
N ILE A 6 1.05 -8.38 10.46
CA ILE A 6 -0.11 -8.95 11.13
C ILE A 6 -0.13 -10.43 10.76
N VAL A 7 0.03 -11.27 11.78
CA VAL A 7 0.06 -12.72 11.65
C VAL A 7 -1.26 -13.28 12.18
N HIS A 8 -1.83 -14.21 11.44
CA HIS A 8 -3.04 -14.93 11.83
C HIS A 8 -2.69 -16.00 12.88
N SER A 9 -3.10 -15.83 14.13
CA SER A 9 -2.91 -16.83 15.18
C SER A 9 -4.26 -17.42 15.60
N GLY A 10 -4.60 -18.60 15.06
CA GLY A 10 -5.69 -19.47 15.52
C GLY A 10 -7.10 -18.89 15.43
N TYR A 11 -7.44 -17.95 16.31
CA TYR A 11 -8.76 -17.35 16.47
C TYR A 11 -8.76 -15.81 16.35
N GLY A 12 -7.64 -15.18 15.94
CA GLY A 12 -7.56 -13.73 15.76
C GLY A 12 -6.32 -13.25 15.00
N LEU A 13 -6.30 -11.97 14.64
CA LEU A 13 -5.14 -11.32 14.02
C LEU A 13 -4.27 -10.68 15.10
N ARG A 14 -2.98 -11.01 15.12
CA ARG A 14 -2.01 -10.43 16.05
C ARG A 14 -1.04 -9.53 15.30
N CYS A 15 -0.82 -8.32 15.80
CA CYS A 15 0.24 -7.47 15.29
C CYS A 15 1.59 -7.88 15.91
N GLU A 16 2.46 -8.48 15.11
CA GLU A 16 3.79 -8.94 15.56
C GLU A 16 4.66 -7.78 16.08
N LYS A 17 4.44 -6.57 15.55
CA LYS A 17 5.22 -5.37 15.87
C LYS A 17 4.85 -4.70 17.19
N LEU A 18 3.59 -4.82 17.63
CA LEU A 18 3.15 -4.34 18.94
C LEU A 18 3.18 -5.44 20.01
N GLY A 19 3.33 -6.71 19.62
CA GLY A 19 3.31 -7.86 20.53
C GLY A 19 1.95 -8.13 21.18
N LYS A 20 0.93 -7.29 20.93
CA LYS A 20 -0.41 -7.37 21.51
C LYS A 20 -1.41 -8.05 20.55
N PRO A 21 -2.38 -8.83 21.07
CA PRO A 21 -3.53 -9.24 20.27
C PRO A 21 -4.33 -8.01 19.83
N LEU A 22 -4.77 -7.97 18.57
CA LEU A 22 -5.73 -6.96 18.14
C LEU A 22 -7.13 -7.50 18.44
N ASP A 23 -7.88 -6.77 19.25
CA ASP A 23 -9.28 -7.09 19.51
C ASP A 23 -10.09 -6.75 18.26
N LEU A 24 -10.28 -7.76 17.41
CA LEU A 24 -11.12 -7.70 16.23
C LEU A 24 -12.45 -8.38 16.50
N GLY A 25 -13.49 -7.58 16.66
CA GLY A 25 -14.87 -8.08 16.71
C GLY A 25 -15.35 -8.39 15.31
N TRP A 26 -15.64 -9.65 15.01
CA TRP A 26 -16.28 -10.02 13.74
C TRP A 26 -17.78 -9.79 13.85
N SER A 27 -18.32 -9.00 12.94
CA SER A 27 -19.76 -8.72 12.88
C SER A 27 -20.41 -9.54 11.76
N GLN A 28 -21.71 -9.80 11.92
CA GLN A 28 -22.48 -10.72 11.07
C GLN A 28 -22.67 -10.22 9.63
N ASP A 29 -22.46 -8.92 9.41
CA ASP A 29 -22.54 -8.19 8.15
C ASP A 29 -21.22 -8.20 7.34
N ASN A 30 -20.31 -9.15 7.62
CA ASN A 30 -18.96 -9.19 7.05
C ASN A 30 -18.14 -7.92 7.33
N SER A 31 -18.48 -7.20 8.40
CA SER A 31 -17.67 -6.11 8.91
C SER A 31 -16.84 -6.57 10.11
N ALA A 32 -15.71 -5.91 10.32
CA ALA A 32 -14.88 -6.15 11.50
C ALA A 32 -14.71 -4.84 12.28
N VAL A 33 -14.83 -4.90 13.60
CA VAL A 33 -14.56 -3.77 14.48
C VAL A 33 -13.12 -3.86 14.94
N LEU A 34 -12.34 -2.80 14.71
CA LEU A 34 -10.96 -2.71 15.21
C LEU A 34 -10.89 -1.68 16.34
N HIS A 35 -10.67 -2.19 17.56
CA HIS A 35 -10.45 -1.37 18.74
C HIS A 35 -9.03 -0.80 18.77
N CYS A 36 -8.86 0.36 19.42
CA CYS A 36 -7.57 1.03 19.52
C CYS A 36 -6.65 0.30 20.52
N PRO A 37 -5.50 -0.25 20.09
CA PRO A 37 -4.61 -1.03 20.98
C PRO A 37 -3.71 -0.17 21.88
N GLY A 38 -3.90 1.16 21.88
CA GLY A 38 -3.10 2.16 22.59
C GLY A 38 -2.17 2.96 21.65
N PRO A 39 -1.04 3.50 22.14
CA PRO A 39 -0.18 4.39 21.34
C PRO A 39 0.45 3.64 20.16
N LEU A 40 0.28 4.18 18.96
CA LEU A 40 0.67 3.53 17.71
C LEU A 40 1.84 4.22 17.02
N PRO A 41 2.73 3.46 16.35
CA PRO A 41 3.75 4.04 15.48
C PRO A 41 3.12 4.80 14.29
N THR A 42 3.81 5.82 13.78
CA THR A 42 3.36 6.58 12.60
C THR A 42 3.14 5.65 11.40
N GLY A 43 1.98 5.78 10.75
CA GLY A 43 1.62 5.02 9.55
C GLY A 43 1.19 3.58 9.82
N TRP A 44 1.12 3.17 11.10
CA TRP A 44 0.74 1.81 11.47
C TRP A 44 -0.69 1.49 11.07
N LEU A 45 -1.64 2.42 11.28
CA LEU A 45 -3.07 2.18 11.02
C LEU A 45 -3.33 1.82 9.55
N ARG A 46 -2.69 2.54 8.62
CA ARG A 46 -2.76 2.25 7.19
C ARG A 46 -2.26 0.84 6.88
N ASP A 47 -1.07 0.50 7.35
CA ASP A 47 -0.44 -0.79 7.08
C ASP A 47 -1.21 -1.95 7.74
N ALA A 48 -1.84 -1.69 8.90
CA ALA A 48 -2.67 -2.66 9.60
C ALA A 48 -3.99 -2.95 8.85
N LEU A 49 -4.70 -1.91 8.42
CA LEU A 49 -5.92 -2.05 7.62
C LEU A 49 -5.66 -2.78 6.31
N ASP A 50 -4.56 -2.47 5.64
CA ASP A 50 -4.13 -3.18 4.42
C ASP A 50 -3.98 -4.68 4.66
N GLN A 51 -3.25 -5.04 5.72
CA GLN A 51 -3.04 -6.44 6.05
C GLN A 51 -4.31 -7.15 6.49
N ILE A 52 -5.23 -6.47 7.18
CA ILE A 52 -6.54 -7.03 7.51
C ILE A 52 -7.32 -7.36 6.23
N PHE A 53 -7.39 -6.43 5.27
CA PHE A 53 -8.11 -6.65 4.01
C PHE A 53 -7.44 -7.67 3.07
N ILE A 54 -6.12 -7.87 3.19
CA ILE A 54 -5.38 -8.91 2.46
C ILE A 54 -5.57 -10.28 3.14
N ALA A 55 -5.45 -10.34 4.47
CA ALA A 55 -5.50 -11.59 5.22
C ALA A 55 -6.92 -12.17 5.33
N ALA A 56 -7.94 -11.31 5.33
CA ALA A 56 -9.34 -11.69 5.45
C ALA A 56 -10.17 -11.11 4.28
N PRO A 57 -10.10 -11.70 3.07
CA PRO A 57 -10.80 -11.21 1.89
C PRO A 57 -12.34 -11.21 2.02
N GLN A 58 -12.88 -11.97 2.98
CA GLN A 58 -14.29 -12.00 3.32
C GLN A 58 -14.80 -10.72 3.98
N ILE A 59 -13.90 -9.90 4.57
CA ILE A 59 -14.29 -8.66 5.23
C ILE A 59 -14.56 -7.57 4.19
N SER A 60 -15.77 -7.05 4.18
CA SER A 60 -16.20 -5.97 3.28
C SER A 60 -15.91 -4.59 3.85
N ALA A 61 -15.89 -4.45 5.18
CA ALA A 61 -15.66 -3.17 5.85
C ALA A 61 -14.99 -3.35 7.22
N VAL A 62 -14.23 -2.35 7.64
CA VAL A 62 -13.69 -2.26 9.00
C VAL A 62 -14.27 -1.03 9.67
N VAL A 63 -14.87 -1.20 10.85
CA VAL A 63 -15.39 -0.13 11.69
C VAL A 63 -14.32 0.27 12.69
N LEU A 64 -14.01 1.57 12.74
CA LEU A 64 -13.11 2.15 13.73
C LEU A 64 -13.93 2.98 14.72
N PRO A 65 -14.16 2.50 15.97
CA PRO A 65 -14.93 3.24 16.96
C PRO A 65 -14.36 4.64 17.22
N TYR A 66 -15.10 5.69 16.82
CA TYR A 66 -14.60 7.07 16.88
C TYR A 66 -14.13 7.50 18.28
N ALA A 67 -14.80 7.03 19.33
CA ALA A 67 -14.48 7.36 20.72
C ALA A 67 -13.04 7.00 21.13
N GLU A 68 -12.53 5.88 20.61
CA GLU A 68 -11.18 5.38 20.91
C GLU A 68 -10.13 5.96 19.95
N TRP A 69 -10.51 6.16 18.69
CA TRP A 69 -9.60 6.55 17.62
C TRP A 69 -9.40 8.07 17.48
N ARG A 70 -10.25 8.90 18.13
CA ARG A 70 -10.14 10.37 18.07
C ARG A 70 -8.84 10.93 18.64
N GLU A 71 -8.15 10.19 19.51
CA GLU A 71 -6.90 10.61 20.13
C GLU A 71 -5.70 10.45 19.19
N GLU A 72 -5.84 9.60 18.16
CA GLU A 72 -4.77 9.26 17.23
C GLU A 72 -4.84 10.15 15.96
N PRO A 73 -3.80 10.96 15.66
CA PRO A 73 -3.83 11.91 14.53
C PRO A 73 -3.91 11.21 13.17
N GLN A 74 -3.38 9.99 13.06
CA GLN A 74 -3.48 9.17 11.84
C GLN A 74 -4.93 8.73 11.55
N ALA A 75 -5.72 8.45 12.60
CA ALA A 75 -7.12 8.07 12.43
C ALA A 75 -7.98 9.29 12.10
N LEU A 76 -7.72 10.45 12.70
CA LEU A 76 -8.37 11.70 12.33
C LEU A 76 -8.17 12.05 10.85
N THR A 77 -6.94 11.87 10.34
CA THR A 77 -6.63 12.07 8.91
C THR A 77 -7.44 11.12 8.02
N LEU A 78 -7.57 9.86 8.44
CA LEU A 78 -8.35 8.84 7.74
C LEU A 78 -9.85 9.17 7.74
N PHE A 79 -10.41 9.54 8.91
CA PHE A 79 -11.81 9.95 9.03
C PHE A 79 -12.12 11.19 8.18
N GLY A 80 -11.19 12.14 8.08
CA GLY A 80 -11.35 13.30 7.20
C GLY A 80 -11.44 12.92 5.71
N GLN A 81 -10.72 11.88 5.28
CA GLN A 81 -10.76 11.39 3.89
C GLN A 81 -12.00 10.54 3.59
N VAL A 82 -12.34 9.63 4.50
CA VAL A 82 -13.44 8.67 4.34
C VAL A 82 -14.81 9.30 4.66
N LYS A 83 -14.83 10.33 5.51
CA LYS A 83 -16.03 11.01 6.05
C LYS A 83 -16.99 10.09 6.81
N SER A 84 -16.50 8.92 7.25
CA SER A 84 -17.21 7.98 8.11
C SER A 84 -16.23 7.25 9.02
N ASP A 85 -16.76 6.66 10.08
CA ASP A 85 -16.10 5.73 11.01
C ASP A 85 -15.97 4.32 10.44
N ILE A 86 -16.74 4.01 9.39
CA ILE A 86 -16.68 2.75 8.62
C ILE A 86 -15.78 2.92 7.40
N ILE A 87 -14.86 1.99 7.21
CA ILE A 87 -13.94 1.93 6.07
C ILE A 87 -14.29 0.74 5.21
N HIS A 88 -14.86 0.98 4.04
CA HIS A 88 -15.12 -0.07 3.07
C HIS A 88 -13.85 -0.48 2.34
N ARG A 89 -13.68 -1.80 2.15
CA ARG A 89 -12.56 -2.39 1.39
C ARG A 89 -12.41 -1.78 0.00
N THR A 90 -13.54 -1.56 -0.68
CA THR A 90 -13.58 -0.98 -2.05
C THR A 90 -13.11 0.47 -2.10
N ALA A 91 -13.36 1.24 -1.05
CA ALA A 91 -12.94 2.64 -0.94
C ALA A 91 -11.51 2.77 -0.43
N PHE A 92 -11.07 1.87 0.46
CA PHE A 92 -9.79 1.97 1.16
C PHE A 92 -8.56 2.12 0.23
N TRP A 93 -8.44 1.28 -0.81
CA TRP A 93 -7.32 1.38 -1.77
C TRP A 93 -7.43 2.54 -2.75
N GLN A 94 -8.58 3.23 -2.81
CA GLN A 94 -8.75 4.45 -3.61
C GLN A 94 -8.32 5.72 -2.84
N LEU A 95 -8.13 5.62 -1.52
CA LEU A 95 -7.72 6.76 -0.70
C LEU A 95 -6.27 7.17 -1.04
N PRO A 96 -5.94 8.48 -1.00
CA PRO A 96 -4.60 9.00 -1.29
C PRO A 96 -3.57 8.70 -0.17
N LEU A 97 -3.73 7.63 0.60
CA LEU A 97 -2.84 7.19 1.69
C LEU A 97 -1.54 6.53 1.19
N TRP A 98 -1.53 6.18 -0.09
CA TRP A 98 -0.46 5.43 -0.77
C TRP A 98 0.52 6.34 -1.50
N LEU A 99 0.19 7.63 -1.62
CA LEU A 99 1.05 8.63 -2.21
C LEU A 99 2.19 8.94 -1.24
N SER A 100 3.24 8.11 -1.27
CA SER A 100 4.43 8.27 -0.42
C SER A 100 5.38 9.38 -0.91
N SER A 101 5.19 9.84 -2.15
CA SER A 101 6.03 10.83 -2.80
C SER A 101 5.16 11.92 -3.42
N SER A 102 5.67 13.15 -3.48
CA SER A 102 5.09 14.16 -4.35
C SER A 102 4.93 13.57 -5.74
N ALA A 103 3.80 13.86 -6.41
CA ALA A 103 3.61 13.49 -7.79
C ALA A 103 4.87 13.84 -8.55
N ASN A 104 5.52 12.83 -9.13
CA ASN A 104 6.70 13.04 -9.95
C ASN A 104 6.21 13.94 -11.09
N GLN A 105 6.55 15.22 -11.05
CA GLN A 105 6.21 16.12 -12.14
C GLN A 105 6.87 15.51 -13.35
N ALA A 106 6.06 14.92 -14.24
CA ALA A 106 6.54 14.42 -15.51
C ALA A 106 7.36 15.56 -16.11
N SER A 107 8.63 15.31 -16.42
CA SER A 107 9.55 16.33 -16.89
C SER A 107 9.05 16.86 -18.24
N GLY A 108 8.19 17.86 -18.18
CA GLY A 108 8.04 18.95 -19.13
C GLY A 108 7.25 18.69 -20.40
N GLU A 109 7.62 17.73 -21.22
CA GLU A 109 7.25 17.83 -22.64
C GLU A 109 6.34 16.69 -23.09
N MET A 110 5.09 17.04 -23.39
CA MET A 110 4.22 16.20 -24.19
C MET A 110 4.54 16.47 -25.67
N ILE A 111 4.76 15.42 -26.44
CA ILE A 111 5.08 15.53 -27.87
C ILE A 111 3.87 15.05 -28.66
N PHE A 112 3.44 15.86 -29.63
CA PHE A 112 2.46 15.48 -30.63
C PHE A 112 3.18 14.86 -31.82
N ASP A 113 2.85 13.62 -32.15
CA ASP A 113 3.29 12.96 -33.37
C ASP A 113 2.18 13.09 -34.43
N ALA A 114 2.42 13.94 -35.42
CA ALA A 114 1.47 14.27 -36.47
C ALA A 114 1.20 13.11 -37.44
N GLU A 115 2.12 12.15 -37.58
CA GLU A 115 1.90 10.98 -38.43
C GLU A 115 0.96 9.97 -37.77
N ARG A 116 1.01 9.91 -36.44
CA ARG A 116 0.18 9.00 -35.65
C ARG A 116 -1.06 9.67 -35.08
N GLU A 117 -1.14 10.99 -35.14
CA GLU A 117 -2.13 11.84 -34.46
C GLU A 117 -2.23 11.54 -32.95
N ILE A 118 -1.11 11.15 -32.33
CA ILE A 118 -1.06 10.76 -30.92
C ILE A 118 -0.23 11.76 -30.13
N PHE A 119 -0.76 12.13 -28.97
CA PHE A 119 -0.09 12.97 -27.97
C PHE A 119 0.47 12.08 -26.84
N PHE A 120 1.78 12.08 -26.64
CA PHE A 120 2.40 11.22 -25.62
C PHE A 120 3.46 11.94 -24.78
N PRO A 121 3.66 11.50 -23.51
CA PRO A 121 4.70 12.07 -22.67
C PRO A 121 6.10 11.70 -23.18
N GLN A 122 7.00 12.69 -23.25
CA GLN A 122 8.40 12.47 -23.59
C GLN A 122 9.02 11.54 -22.55
N ARG A 123 9.42 10.35 -23.00
CA ARG A 123 10.10 9.37 -22.15
C ARG A 123 11.55 9.82 -21.96
N PRO A 124 12.09 9.78 -20.74
CA PRO A 124 13.52 10.02 -20.54
C PRO A 124 14.33 9.06 -21.43
N PRO A 125 15.50 9.50 -21.91
CA PRO A 125 16.33 8.71 -22.79
C PRO A 125 16.61 7.36 -22.13
N ARG A 126 16.58 6.30 -22.93
CA ARG A 126 16.88 4.95 -22.47
C ARG A 126 18.26 4.95 -21.79
N PRO A 127 18.39 4.52 -20.53
CA PRO A 127 19.70 4.40 -19.90
C PRO A 127 20.60 3.53 -20.78
N GLN A 128 21.80 4.04 -21.05
CA GLN A 128 22.86 3.36 -21.79
C GLN A 128 23.70 2.54 -20.79
N GLY A 129 24.00 1.29 -21.16
CA GLY A 129 24.78 0.36 -20.32
C GLY A 129 23.94 -0.70 -19.58
N GLU A 130 24.56 -1.35 -18.60
CA GLU A 130 23.94 -2.36 -17.75
C GLU A 130 22.96 -1.71 -16.76
N VAL A 131 21.68 -2.07 -16.87
CA VAL A 131 20.64 -1.56 -15.97
C VAL A 131 20.50 -2.44 -14.73
N TYR A 132 20.94 -3.71 -14.80
CA TYR A 132 20.70 -4.69 -13.76
C TYR A 132 21.82 -5.74 -13.65
N ARG A 133 22.29 -5.96 -12.43
CA ARG A 133 23.22 -7.05 -12.08
C ARG A 133 22.56 -7.96 -11.05
N ARG A 134 22.48 -9.25 -11.36
CA ARG A 134 22.09 -10.29 -10.38
C ARG A 134 23.24 -11.27 -10.20
N TYR A 135 23.64 -11.48 -8.95
CA TYR A 135 24.52 -12.58 -8.60
C TYR A 135 23.70 -13.86 -8.57
N ASP A 136 24.05 -14.84 -9.41
CA ASP A 136 23.45 -16.17 -9.35
C ASP A 136 24.37 -17.12 -8.55
N PRO A 137 23.98 -17.52 -7.34
CA PRO A 137 24.81 -18.38 -6.49
C PRO A 137 25.00 -19.80 -7.05
N ARG A 138 24.15 -20.25 -7.99
CA ARG A 138 24.29 -21.57 -8.63
C ARG A 138 25.39 -21.58 -9.69
N VAL A 139 25.62 -20.45 -10.33
CA VAL A 139 26.61 -20.31 -11.43
C VAL A 139 27.90 -19.63 -10.94
N ARG A 140 27.91 -19.11 -9.69
CA ARG A 140 29.01 -18.34 -9.08
C ARG A 140 29.52 -17.21 -9.99
N LYS A 141 28.62 -16.65 -10.79
CA LYS A 141 28.90 -15.58 -11.75
C LYS A 141 27.78 -14.55 -11.68
N ASN A 142 28.14 -13.30 -11.96
CA ASN A 142 27.15 -12.27 -12.16
C ASN A 142 26.48 -12.52 -13.52
N ALA A 143 25.17 -12.67 -13.51
CA ALA A 143 24.39 -12.65 -14.73
C ALA A 143 24.14 -11.18 -15.08
N GLU A 144 24.83 -10.73 -16.12
CA GLU A 144 24.61 -9.43 -16.75
C GLU A 144 23.47 -9.59 -17.75
N PHE A 145 22.37 -8.88 -17.52
CA PHE A 145 21.24 -8.89 -18.43
C PHE A 145 21.33 -7.65 -19.33
N PRO A 146 21.88 -7.77 -20.55
CA PRO A 146 21.73 -6.71 -21.53
C PRO A 146 20.25 -6.54 -21.87
N ARG A 147 19.84 -5.32 -22.25
CA ARG A 147 18.47 -5.07 -22.73
C ARG A 147 18.07 -6.09 -23.80
N CYS A 148 16.80 -6.47 -23.80
CA CYS A 148 16.16 -7.12 -24.95
C CYS A 148 16.46 -6.33 -26.23
N ARG A 149 17.27 -6.90 -27.12
CA ARG A 149 17.46 -6.39 -28.49
C ARG A 149 16.10 -6.49 -29.18
N SER A 150 15.53 -5.36 -29.60
CA SER A 150 14.48 -5.38 -30.62
C SER A 150 15.10 -5.98 -31.87
N ARG A 151 14.57 -7.12 -32.35
CA ARG A 151 14.81 -7.54 -33.73
C ARG A 151 14.27 -6.42 -34.63
N SER A 152 15.15 -5.87 -35.45
CA SER A 152 14.81 -5.00 -36.57
C SER A 152 13.92 -5.73 -37.57
#